data_AF-A0A521S345-F1
#
_entry.id   AF-A0A521S345-F1
#
_cell.length_a   1.000
_cell.length_b   1.000
_cell.length_c   1.000
_cell.angle_alpha   90.00
_cell.angle_beta   90.00
_cell.angle_gamma   90.00
#
_symmetry.space_group_name_H-M   'P 1'
#
loop_
_entity.id
_entity.type
_entity.pdbx_description
1 polymer ?
#
loop_
_entity_poly.entity_id
_entity_poly.type
_entity_poly.pdbx_seq_one_letter_code
_entity_poly.pdbx_strand_id
1 'polypeptide(L)'
;MIQAATAPGHGIGELRPAPADLPDPAIAPPVVAESGDPFTALRVTHLVARLERGRPVRLAAIVDRLNATWVDWLFTERVVGDAILQLAANWATDYRPTGGILVEDGESGATVTIEDSPRVDPWIVRQAQRQADACREALLDFSRRERTTGHD
;
A
#
# COMPACT_ATOMS: atom_id res chain seq x y z
N MET A 1 24.76 -2.81 -35.31
CA MET A 1 24.77 -2.24 -33.94
C MET A 1 23.41 -1.65 -33.67
N ILE A 2 22.52 -2.40 -33.02
CA ILE A 2 21.25 -1.85 -32.53
C ILE A 2 21.47 -1.68 -31.03
N GLN A 3 21.62 -0.44 -30.58
CA GLN A 3 21.55 -0.13 -29.16
C GLN A 3 20.13 -0.43 -28.72
N ALA A 4 19.96 -1.46 -27.88
CA ALA A 4 18.75 -1.60 -27.09
C ALA A 4 18.69 -0.42 -26.13
N ALA A 5 17.76 0.50 -26.36
CA ALA A 5 17.42 1.51 -25.37
C ALA A 5 16.99 0.76 -24.10
N THR A 6 17.81 0.82 -23.05
CA THR A 6 17.41 0.36 -21.73
C THR A 6 16.33 1.31 -21.27
N ALA A 7 15.06 0.89 -21.32
CA ALA A 7 13.98 1.62 -20.68
C ALA A 7 14.43 1.94 -19.25
N PRO A 8 14.30 3.18 -18.76
CA PRO A 8 14.66 3.49 -17.38
C PRO A 8 13.87 2.54 -16.49
N GLY A 9 14.59 1.73 -15.71
CA GLY A 9 13.98 0.71 -14.87
C GLY A 9 13.07 1.38 -13.85
N HIS A 10 11.76 1.32 -14.07
CA HIS A 10 10.71 1.74 -13.13
C HIS A 10 10.60 0.75 -11.94
N GLY A 11 11.74 0.30 -11.44
CA GLY A 11 11.86 -0.56 -10.26
C GLY A 11 11.71 0.25 -8.99
N ILE A 12 11.52 -0.44 -7.88
CA ILE A 12 11.22 0.17 -6.58
C ILE A 12 12.46 0.78 -5.89
N GLY A 13 13.67 0.47 -6.37
CA GLY A 13 14.92 0.95 -5.80
C GLY A 13 15.13 0.59 -4.32
N GLU A 14 15.97 1.39 -3.65
CA GLU A 14 16.11 1.40 -2.20
C GLU A 14 14.93 2.16 -1.59
N LEU A 15 14.33 1.61 -0.53
CA LEU A 15 13.22 2.25 0.15
C LEU A 15 13.72 3.39 1.03
N ARG A 16 12.98 4.51 1.03
CA ARG A 16 13.15 5.56 2.04
C ARG A 16 12.98 4.97 3.46
N PRO A 17 13.59 5.58 4.48
CA PRO A 17 13.26 5.30 5.87
C PRO A 17 11.75 5.42 6.10
N ALA A 18 11.22 4.61 7.02
CA ALA A 18 9.83 4.75 7.43
C ALA A 18 9.63 6.13 8.07
N PRO A 19 8.56 6.87 7.71
CA PRO A 19 8.15 8.06 8.45
C PRO A 19 7.99 7.75 9.95
N ALA A 20 8.25 8.76 10.78
CA ALA A 20 8.00 8.66 12.22
C ALA A 20 6.53 8.28 12.48
N ASP A 21 6.29 7.52 13.55
CA ASP A 21 4.97 7.09 14.02
C ASP A 21 4.16 6.21 13.04
N LEU A 22 4.80 5.72 11.98
CA LEU A 22 4.20 4.70 11.11
C LEU A 22 4.00 3.41 11.93
N PRO A 23 2.76 2.90 12.05
CA PRO A 23 2.49 1.72 12.86
C PRO A 23 3.11 0.47 12.23
N ASP A 24 3.43 -0.51 13.06
CA ASP A 24 3.88 -1.83 12.61
C ASP A 24 2.79 -2.49 11.73
N PRO A 25 3.09 -2.82 10.47
CA PRO A 25 2.14 -3.47 9.57
C PRO A 25 1.90 -4.96 9.90
N ALA A 26 2.67 -5.57 10.81
CA ALA A 26 2.57 -6.97 11.19
C ALA A 26 1.37 -7.28 12.13
N ILE A 27 0.23 -6.63 11.89
CA ILE A 27 -1.06 -6.97 12.51
C ILE A 27 -1.72 -8.02 11.58
N ALA A 28 -2.08 -9.21 12.08
CA ALA A 28 -2.57 -10.28 11.20
C ALA A 28 -3.45 -11.33 11.87
N PRO A 29 -4.50 -11.77 11.16
CA PRO A 29 -4.71 -13.16 10.72
C PRO A 29 -4.28 -13.33 9.23
N PRO A 30 -3.69 -14.47 8.79
CA PRO A 30 -3.19 -14.66 7.41
C PRO A 30 -4.22 -15.33 6.46
N VAL A 31 -4.14 -15.14 5.12
CA VAL A 31 -3.22 -15.84 4.15
C VAL A 31 -3.35 -15.28 2.71
N VAL A 32 -4.46 -14.63 2.34
CA VAL A 32 -4.70 -14.09 0.98
C VAL A 32 -5.10 -12.61 1.06
N ALA A 33 -4.44 -11.75 0.29
CA ALA A 33 -4.76 -10.33 0.27
C ALA A 33 -6.07 -10.06 -0.49
N GLU A 34 -6.94 -9.23 0.09
CA GLU A 34 -8.25 -8.88 -0.48
C GLU A 34 -8.43 -7.37 -0.62
N SER A 35 -9.22 -6.97 -1.61
CA SER A 35 -9.55 -5.55 -1.79
C SER A 35 -10.49 -5.10 -0.69
N GLY A 36 -10.19 -3.95 -0.07
CA GLY A 36 -10.98 -3.42 1.05
C GLY A 36 -10.65 -4.03 2.42
N ASP A 37 -9.81 -5.07 2.46
CA ASP A 37 -9.32 -5.63 3.72
C ASP A 37 -8.30 -4.68 4.39
N PRO A 38 -8.50 -4.29 5.67
CA PRO A 38 -7.58 -3.42 6.38
C PRO A 38 -6.17 -4.00 6.55
N PHE A 39 -6.00 -5.33 6.66
CA PHE A 39 -4.67 -5.95 6.82
C PHE A 39 -3.83 -5.84 5.55
N THR A 40 -4.48 -6.02 4.40
CA THR A 40 -3.92 -5.78 3.07
C THR A 40 -3.57 -4.31 2.89
N ALA A 41 -4.52 -3.42 3.17
CA ALA A 41 -4.35 -1.98 2.98
C ALA A 41 -3.18 -1.43 3.81
N LEU A 42 -3.04 -1.87 5.07
CA LEU A 42 -1.94 -1.45 5.96
C LEU A 42 -0.56 -1.82 5.40
N ARG A 43 -0.40 -3.05 4.88
CA ARG A 43 0.88 -3.51 4.28
C ARG A 43 1.22 -2.74 3.02
N VAL A 44 0.23 -2.50 2.15
CA VAL A 44 0.41 -1.67 0.94
C VAL A 44 0.80 -0.24 1.33
N THR A 45 0.06 0.39 2.25
CA THR A 45 0.34 1.75 2.73
C THR A 45 1.73 1.86 3.35
N HIS A 46 2.16 0.86 4.12
CA HIS A 46 3.49 0.85 4.72
C HIS A 46 4.61 0.81 3.67
N LEU A 47 4.45 0.04 2.58
CA LEU A 47 5.40 0.07 1.47
C LEU A 47 5.36 1.41 0.72
N VAL A 48 4.16 1.91 0.40
CA VAL A 48 3.95 3.20 -0.30
C VAL A 48 4.55 4.38 0.47
N ALA A 49 4.47 4.36 1.80
CA ALA A 49 5.08 5.36 2.67
C ALA A 49 6.59 5.48 2.47
N ARG A 50 7.24 4.42 1.99
CA ARG A 50 8.70 4.32 1.83
C ARG A 50 9.16 4.35 0.37
N LEU A 51 8.26 4.49 -0.59
CA LEU A 51 8.64 4.70 -1.99
C LEU A 51 9.36 6.04 -2.15
N GLU A 52 10.31 6.08 -3.08
CA GLU A 52 10.92 7.33 -3.53
C GLU A 52 9.82 8.30 -4.02
N ARG A 53 9.95 9.58 -3.69
CA ARG A 53 8.97 10.62 -4.06
C ARG A 53 9.29 11.17 -5.45
N GLY A 54 8.28 11.70 -6.13
CA GLY A 54 8.39 12.33 -7.45
C GLY A 54 8.78 11.40 -8.59
N ARG A 55 8.85 10.07 -8.37
CA ARG A 55 9.27 9.10 -9.39
C ARG A 55 8.20 8.04 -9.62
N PRO A 56 7.92 7.69 -10.89
CA PRO A 56 7.00 6.61 -11.22
C PRO A 56 7.62 5.25 -10.89
N VAL A 57 6.88 4.43 -10.15
CA VAL A 57 7.21 3.04 -9.84
C VAL A 57 6.15 2.13 -10.46
N ARG A 58 6.55 1.05 -11.14
CA ARG A 58 5.58 0.09 -11.69
C ARG A 58 4.81 -0.61 -10.59
N LEU A 59 3.49 -0.75 -10.78
CA LEU A 59 2.63 -1.49 -9.88
C LEU A 59 3.12 -2.94 -9.70
N ALA A 60 3.54 -3.59 -10.79
CA ALA A 60 4.15 -4.92 -10.74
C ALA A 60 5.35 -5.01 -9.78
N ALA A 61 6.23 -3.98 -9.78
CA ALA A 61 7.39 -3.95 -8.88
C ALA A 61 7.00 -3.75 -7.41
N ILE A 62 5.89 -3.04 -7.15
CA ILE A 62 5.31 -2.90 -5.81
C ILE A 62 4.77 -4.27 -5.34
N VAL A 63 4.06 -4.98 -6.20
CA VAL A 63 3.55 -6.34 -5.93
C VAL A 63 4.69 -7.32 -5.65
N ASP A 64 5.73 -7.33 -6.50
CA ASP A 64 6.90 -8.18 -6.31
C ASP A 64 7.57 -7.91 -4.96
N ARG A 65 7.71 -6.63 -4.58
CA ARG A 65 8.28 -6.28 -3.28
C ARG A 65 7.39 -6.72 -2.12
N LEU A 66 6.07 -6.58 -2.21
CA LEU A 66 5.15 -7.03 -1.17
C LEU A 66 5.25 -8.55 -0.97
N ASN A 67 5.17 -9.32 -2.05
CA ASN A 67 5.29 -10.79 -2.01
C ASN A 67 6.67 -11.27 -1.53
N ALA A 68 7.74 -10.53 -1.84
CA ALA A 68 9.08 -10.84 -1.33
C ALA A 68 9.25 -10.50 0.17
N THR A 69 8.50 -9.50 0.67
CA THR A 69 8.60 -9.05 2.07
C THR A 69 7.71 -9.88 3.00
N TRP A 70 6.53 -10.28 2.54
CA TRP A 70 5.51 -11.01 3.28
C TRP A 70 5.27 -12.37 2.64
N VAL A 71 6.17 -13.31 2.90
CA VAL A 71 6.16 -14.65 2.27
C VAL A 71 4.97 -15.52 2.70
N ASP A 72 4.28 -15.13 3.77
CA ASP A 72 3.04 -15.72 4.28
C ASP A 72 1.76 -15.09 3.68
N TRP A 73 1.92 -14.12 2.76
CA TRP A 73 0.82 -13.43 2.07
C TRP A 73 0.94 -13.58 0.56
N LEU A 74 -0.21 -13.54 -0.12
CA LEU A 74 -0.28 -13.47 -1.58
C LEU A 74 -0.95 -12.17 -2.02
N PHE A 75 -0.19 -11.30 -2.68
CA PHE A 75 -0.64 -10.05 -3.29
C PHE A 75 -0.75 -10.18 -4.80
N THR A 76 -1.84 -9.65 -5.36
CA THR A 76 -2.07 -9.53 -6.81
C THR A 76 -2.08 -8.07 -7.23
N GLU A 77 -1.76 -7.78 -8.50
CA GLU A 77 -1.79 -6.41 -9.03
C GLU A 77 -3.15 -5.72 -8.83
N ARG A 78 -4.25 -6.45 -9.04
CA ARG A 78 -5.60 -5.92 -8.83
C ARG A 78 -5.79 -5.42 -7.39
N VAL A 79 -5.47 -6.26 -6.40
CA VAL A 79 -5.67 -5.94 -4.98
C VAL A 79 -4.78 -4.78 -4.53
N VAL A 80 -3.51 -4.77 -4.96
CA VAL A 80 -2.57 -3.68 -4.65
C VAL A 80 -3.01 -2.39 -5.34
N GLY A 81 -3.46 -2.47 -6.58
CA GLY A 81 -4.02 -1.34 -7.34
C GLY A 81 -5.23 -0.73 -6.64
N ASP A 82 -6.19 -1.56 -6.22
CA ASP A 82 -7.38 -1.10 -5.48
C ASP A 82 -7.00 -0.36 -4.19
N ALA A 83 -6.05 -0.88 -3.42
CA ALA A 83 -5.57 -0.24 -2.20
C ALA A 83 -4.87 1.11 -2.47
N ILE A 84 -4.08 1.21 -3.53
CA ILE A 84 -3.40 2.45 -3.92
C ILE A 84 -4.41 3.49 -4.45
N LEU A 85 -5.39 3.06 -5.25
CA LEU A 85 -6.48 3.92 -5.70
C LEU A 85 -7.29 4.45 -4.53
N GLN A 86 -7.57 3.62 -3.52
CA GLN A 86 -8.24 4.08 -2.30
C GLN A 86 -7.42 5.13 -1.54
N LEU A 87 -6.09 4.97 -1.47
CA LEU A 87 -5.22 6.00 -0.90
C LEU A 87 -5.28 7.31 -1.70
N ALA A 88 -5.22 7.23 -3.03
CA ALA A 88 -5.33 8.41 -3.90
C ALA A 88 -6.69 9.12 -3.72
N ALA A 89 -7.79 8.36 -3.60
CA ALA A 89 -9.11 8.90 -3.33
C ALA A 89 -9.21 9.58 -1.95
N ASN A 90 -8.59 8.99 -0.92
CA ASN A 90 -8.53 9.60 0.41
C ASN A 90 -7.75 10.92 0.37
N TRP A 91 -6.63 10.97 -0.37
CA TRP A 91 -5.86 12.20 -0.51
C TRP A 91 -6.68 13.29 -1.19
N ALA A 92 -7.35 12.95 -2.29
CA ALA A 92 -8.22 13.86 -3.04
C ALA A 92 -9.44 14.32 -2.21
N THR A 93 -9.76 13.65 -1.11
CA THR A 93 -10.78 14.11 -0.16
C THR A 93 -10.19 15.13 0.82
N ASP A 94 -8.97 14.90 1.29
CA ASP A 94 -8.32 15.74 2.31
C ASP A 94 -7.67 17.03 1.76
N TYR A 95 -7.15 17.02 0.52
CA TYR A 95 -6.24 18.08 0.01
C TYR A 95 -6.55 18.61 -1.40
N ARG A 96 -7.82 18.61 -1.84
CA ARG A 96 -8.22 19.12 -3.18
C ARG A 96 -7.54 20.46 -3.54
N PRO A 97 -6.98 20.64 -4.76
CA PRO A 97 -6.91 19.73 -5.91
C PRO A 97 -5.52 19.07 -6.12
N THR A 98 -4.69 18.96 -5.07
CA THR A 98 -3.28 18.54 -5.19
C THR A 98 -3.14 17.05 -5.54
N GLY A 99 -2.23 16.67 -6.45
CA GLY A 99 -2.08 15.32 -7.02
C GLY A 99 -1.23 14.33 -6.19
N GLY A 100 -1.48 14.21 -4.88
CA GLY A 100 -0.62 13.54 -3.91
C GLY A 100 -0.17 12.11 -4.24
N ILE A 101 -1.07 11.30 -4.79
CA ILE A 101 -0.77 9.95 -5.29
C ILE A 101 -1.39 9.86 -6.68
N LEU A 102 -0.54 9.65 -7.67
CA LEU A 102 -0.93 9.55 -9.07
C LEU A 102 -0.78 8.10 -9.53
N VAL A 103 -1.82 7.58 -10.18
CA VAL A 103 -1.82 6.27 -10.83
C VAL A 103 -2.08 6.50 -12.31
N GLU A 104 -1.16 6.03 -13.16
CA GLU A 104 -1.17 6.26 -14.60
C GLU A 104 -0.91 4.97 -15.35
N ASP A 105 -1.52 4.82 -16.53
CA ASP A 105 -1.20 3.73 -17.45
C ASP A 105 0.12 4.03 -18.18
N GLY A 106 1.15 3.22 -17.93
CA GLY A 106 2.44 3.29 -18.62
C GLY A 106 2.58 2.25 -19.72
N GLU A 107 3.59 2.41 -20.58
CA GLU A 107 3.92 1.48 -21.68
C GLU A 107 4.14 0.03 -21.20
N SER A 108 4.59 -0.13 -19.96
CA SER A 108 4.87 -1.43 -19.33
C SER A 108 3.90 -1.77 -18.19
N GLY A 109 2.69 -1.20 -18.20
CA GLY A 109 1.67 -1.36 -17.16
C GLY A 109 1.54 -0.14 -16.25
N ALA A 110 0.60 -0.21 -15.31
CA ALA A 110 0.29 0.90 -14.41
C ALA A 110 1.50 1.32 -13.56
N THR A 111 1.68 2.63 -13.40
CA THR A 111 2.71 3.24 -12.56
C THR A 111 2.09 4.08 -11.46
N VAL A 112 2.78 4.15 -10.34
CA VAL A 112 2.39 4.90 -9.15
C VAL A 112 3.47 5.94 -8.88
N THR A 113 3.08 7.20 -8.79
CA THR A 113 3.96 8.32 -8.43
C THR A 113 3.42 8.97 -7.15
N ILE A 114 4.29 9.11 -6.14
CA ILE A 114 3.94 9.82 -4.91
C ILE A 114 4.50 11.24 -4.98
N GLU A 115 3.68 12.25 -4.74
CA GLU A 115 4.08 13.65 -4.77
C GLU A 115 5.29 13.91 -3.86
N ASP A 116 6.25 14.69 -4.35
CA ASP A 116 7.37 15.16 -3.53
C ASP A 116 6.96 16.38 -2.71
N SER A 117 6.24 16.10 -1.62
CA SER A 117 5.65 17.10 -0.77
C SER A 117 5.77 16.73 0.70
N PRO A 118 6.12 17.68 1.58
CA PRO A 118 6.24 17.42 3.02
C PRO A 118 4.90 17.06 3.68
N ARG A 119 3.78 17.22 2.96
CA ARG A 119 2.44 16.83 3.44
C ARG A 119 2.19 15.32 3.38
N VAL A 120 2.92 14.60 2.52
CA VAL A 120 2.69 13.17 2.28
C VAL A 120 2.98 12.34 3.52
N ASP A 121 4.14 12.53 4.14
CA ASP A 121 4.58 11.71 5.27
C ASP A 121 3.61 11.82 6.49
N PRO A 122 3.23 13.01 7.00
CA PRO A 122 2.27 13.09 8.10
C PRO A 122 0.88 12.59 7.70
N TRP A 123 0.47 12.71 6.43
CA TRP A 123 -0.82 12.22 5.97
C TRP A 123 -0.87 10.70 5.88
N ILE A 124 0.15 10.06 5.29
CA ILE A 124 0.18 8.61 5.11
C ILE A 124 0.30 7.88 6.45
N VAL A 125 0.98 8.48 7.43
CA VAL A 125 1.00 7.98 8.82
C VAL A 125 -0.41 7.95 9.40
N ARG A 126 -1.22 8.99 9.21
CA ARG A 126 -2.62 9.00 9.67
C ARG A 126 -3.49 7.96 8.93
N GLN A 127 -3.24 7.70 7.64
CA GLN A 127 -3.91 6.61 6.92
C GLN A 127 -3.56 5.25 7.53
N ALA A 128 -2.26 4.99 7.74
CA ALA A 128 -1.76 3.75 8.32
C ALA A 128 -2.29 3.52 9.74
N GLN A 129 -2.37 4.56 10.57
CA GLN A 129 -2.96 4.48 11.91
C GLN A 129 -4.43 4.06 11.86
N ARG A 130 -5.24 4.69 10.98
CA ARG A 130 -6.65 4.28 10.80
C ARG A 130 -6.79 2.85 10.30
N GLN A 131 -5.93 2.42 9.38
CA GLN A 131 -5.93 1.03 8.90
C GLN A 131 -5.52 0.06 10.02
N ALA A 132 -4.53 0.42 10.85
CA ALA A 132 -4.13 -0.38 12.00
C ALA A 132 -5.25 -0.49 13.05
N ASP A 133 -6.01 0.58 13.29
CA ASP A 133 -7.20 0.54 14.15
C ASP A 133 -8.28 -0.38 13.56
N ALA A 134 -8.54 -0.29 12.26
CA ALA A 134 -9.46 -1.18 11.56
C ALA A 134 -9.01 -2.66 11.61
N CYS A 135 -7.71 -2.93 11.51
CA CYS A 135 -7.15 -4.27 11.70
C CYS A 135 -7.47 -4.82 13.10
N ARG A 136 -7.29 -4.00 14.14
CA ARG A 136 -7.59 -4.39 15.53
C ARG A 136 -9.08 -4.60 15.75
N GLU A 137 -9.92 -3.75 15.17
CA GLU A 137 -11.38 -3.89 15.21
C GLU A 137 -11.82 -5.21 14.57
N ALA A 138 -11.30 -5.54 13.38
CA ALA A 138 -11.59 -6.81 12.70
C ALA A 138 -11.18 -8.04 13.54
N LEU A 139 -10.02 -8.00 14.20
CA LEU A 139 -9.57 -9.06 15.11
C LEU A 139 -10.49 -9.20 16.35
N LEU A 140 -10.92 -8.08 16.92
CA LEU A 140 -11.83 -8.07 18.06
C LEU A 140 -13.19 -8.65 17.68
N ASP A 141 -13.71 -8.28 16.52
CA ASP A 141 -14.98 -8.79 16.00
C ASP A 141 -14.93 -10.28 15.73
N PHE A 142 -13.84 -10.78 15.13
CA PHE A 142 -13.60 -12.21 14.96
C PHE A 142 -13.63 -12.94 16.32
N SER A 143 -12.89 -12.45 17.31
CA SER A 143 -12.87 -13.03 18.66
C SER A 143 -14.26 -13.06 19.32
N ARG A 144 -15.09 -12.03 19.09
CA ARG A 144 -16.46 -11.99 19.61
C ARG A 144 -17.34 -13.05 18.97
N ARG A 145 -17.27 -13.22 17.65
CA ARG A 145 -18.07 -14.22 16.92
C ARG A 145 -17.73 -15.65 17.34
N GLU A 146 -16.44 -15.99 17.44
CA GLU A 146 -15.98 -17.32 17.89
C GLU A 146 -16.48 -17.68 19.30
N ARG A 147 -16.58 -16.69 20.20
CA ARG A 147 -17.15 -16.90 21.54
C ARG A 147 -18.64 -17.21 21.52
N THR A 148 -19.39 -16.71 20.54
CA THR A 148 -20.85 -16.91 20.44
C THR A 148 -21.20 -18.23 19.77
N THR A 149 -20.41 -18.69 18.79
CA THR A 149 -20.63 -19.96 18.09
C THR A 149 -20.17 -21.20 18.87
N GLY A 150 -19.31 -21.04 19.89
CA GLY A 150 -18.82 -22.15 20.72
C GLY A 150 -19.74 -22.60 21.86
N HIS A 151 -21.03 -22.24 21.87
CA HIS A 151 -21.96 -22.50 22.98
C HIS A 151 -23.20 -23.34 22.62
N ASP A 152 -23.18 -24.05 21.48
CA ASP A 152 -24.21 -25.02 21.08
C ASP A 152 -23.75 -26.47 21.29
#